data_AF-A0A915EBT6-F1
#
_entry.id   AF-A0A915EBT6-F1
#
_cell.length_a   1.000
_cell.length_b   1.000
_cell.length_c   1.000
_cell.angle_alpha   90.00
_cell.angle_beta   90.00
_cell.angle_gamma   90.00
#
_symmetry.space_group_name_H-M   'P 1'
#
loop_
_entity.id
_entity.type
_entity.pdbx_description
1 polymer ?
#
loop_
_entity_poly.entity_id
_entity_poly.type
_entity_poly.pdbx_seq_one_letter_code
_entity_poly.pdbx_strand_id
1 'polypeptide(L)'
;MVFHLINQCKKIGPEARRTIHKLAGIKKNAEEPLSNKVTKQGEQTEFDVLLTRAFATWNIAANFLDNPFLKELLNKMRPSYKIPSRMYTFPKVLIPAEFQRVKSNLKQTTVKADFLALSSDGWSDINR
;
A
#
# COMPACT_ATOMS: atom_id res chain seq x y z
N MET A 1 18.30 12.03 -17.06
CA MET A 1 16.83 11.83 -17.06
C MET A 1 16.07 12.70 -16.05
N VAL A 2 16.60 12.92 -14.83
CA VAL A 2 15.92 13.75 -13.79
C VAL A 2 15.80 15.24 -14.17
N PHE A 3 16.79 15.81 -14.85
CA PHE A 3 16.74 17.21 -15.29
C PHE A 3 15.67 17.51 -16.36
N HIS A 4 15.28 16.52 -17.16
CA HIS A 4 14.22 16.69 -18.17
C HIS A 4 12.84 16.81 -17.51
N LEU A 5 12.60 16.06 -16.42
CA LEU A 5 11.38 16.14 -15.61
C LEU A 5 11.25 17.47 -14.86
N ILE A 6 12.35 18.02 -14.32
CA ILE A 6 12.34 19.32 -13.62
C ILE A 6 11.99 20.46 -14.60
N ASN A 7 12.47 20.40 -15.85
CA ASN A 7 12.15 21.41 -16.86
C ASN A 7 10.72 21.30 -17.42
N GLN A 8 10.12 20.10 -17.42
CA GLN A 8 8.71 19.89 -17.75
C GLN A 8 7.79 20.48 -16.65
N CYS A 9 8.18 20.40 -15.37
CA CYS A 9 7.42 20.99 -14.26
C CYS A 9 7.34 22.53 -14.27
N LYS A 10 8.27 23.23 -14.95
CA LYS A 10 8.20 24.71 -15.07
C LYS A 10 7.16 25.19 -16.09
N LYS A 11 6.69 24.32 -16.97
CA LYS A 11 5.64 24.62 -17.97
C LYS A 11 4.33 23.96 -17.56
N ILE A 12 3.79 24.35 -16.41
CA ILE A 12 2.42 23.96 -16.03
C ILE A 12 1.48 24.63 -17.04
N GLY A 13 0.98 23.83 -17.99
CA GLY A 13 0.03 24.28 -19.00
C GLY A 13 -1.26 24.82 -18.35
N PRO A 14 -2.01 25.69 -19.04
CA PRO A 14 -3.24 26.30 -18.52
C PRO A 14 -4.28 25.26 -18.11
N GLU A 15 -4.26 24.07 -18.71
CA GLU A 15 -5.13 22.95 -18.36
C GLU A 15 -4.83 22.36 -16.98
N ALA A 16 -3.56 22.09 -16.67
CA ALA A 16 -3.12 21.60 -15.37
C ALA A 16 -3.41 22.63 -14.25
N ARG A 17 -3.28 23.94 -14.54
CA ARG A 17 -3.71 25.00 -13.62
C ARG A 17 -5.21 24.95 -13.35
N ARG A 18 -6.05 24.75 -14.37
CA ARG A 18 -7.51 24.62 -14.20
C ARG A 18 -7.86 23.40 -13.35
N THR A 19 -7.20 22.27 -13.54
CA THR A 19 -7.40 21.07 -12.71
C THR A 19 -6.98 21.32 -11.26
N ILE A 20 -5.85 21.99 -11.02
CA ILE A 20 -5.40 22.37 -9.66
C ILE A 20 -6.41 23.31 -8.99
N HIS A 21 -6.92 24.32 -9.70
CA HIS A 21 -7.96 25.22 -9.16
C HIS A 21 -9.29 24.49 -8.89
N LYS A 22 -9.66 23.54 -9.74
CA LYS A 22 -10.85 22.69 -9.57
C LYS A 22 -10.70 21.78 -8.33
N LEU A 23 -9.53 21.16 -8.15
CA LEU A 23 -9.19 20.36 -6.97
C LEU A 23 -9.11 21.20 -5.68
N ALA A 24 -8.61 22.44 -5.76
CA ALA A 24 -8.59 23.36 -4.63
C ALA A 24 -10.00 23.83 -4.22
N GLY A 25 -10.92 23.96 -5.18
CA GLY A 25 -12.34 24.26 -4.93
C GLY A 25 -13.10 23.10 -4.27
N ILE A 26 -12.79 21.86 -4.63
CA ILE A 26 -13.42 20.65 -4.05
C ILE A 26 -13.11 20.51 -2.55
N LYS A 27 -11.96 20.99 -2.07
CA LYS A 27 -11.60 20.94 -0.65
C LYS A 27 -12.56 21.70 0.28
N LYS A 28 -13.34 22.67 -0.23
CA LYS A 28 -14.25 23.48 0.62
C LYS A 28 -15.60 22.82 0.92
N ASN A 29 -15.96 21.74 0.22
CA ASN A 29 -17.30 21.14 0.32
C ASN A 29 -17.30 19.71 0.88
N ALA A 30 -16.20 19.24 1.48
CA ALA A 30 -16.05 17.88 1.99
C ALA A 30 -15.63 17.83 3.46
N GLU A 31 -16.04 18.82 4.26
CA GLU A 31 -15.91 18.77 5.72
C GLU A 31 -17.25 18.34 6.35
N GLU A 32 -17.70 17.12 6.03
CA GLU A 32 -18.33 16.32 7.08
C GLU A 32 -17.21 15.47 7.68
N PRO A 33 -16.88 15.64 8.98
CA PRO A 33 -15.83 14.85 9.59
C PRO A 33 -16.27 13.39 9.55
N LEU A 34 -15.51 12.57 8.82
CA LEU A 34 -15.63 11.12 8.86
C LEU A 34 -15.44 10.69 10.31
N SER A 35 -16.54 10.59 11.05
CA SER A 35 -16.72 10.06 12.40
C SER A 35 -15.40 9.82 13.14
N ASN A 36 -14.95 10.81 13.92
CA ASN A 36 -13.84 10.71 14.89
C ASN A 36 -14.15 9.72 16.03
N LYS A 37 -14.52 8.50 15.70
CA LYS A 37 -14.61 7.39 16.64
C LYS A 37 -13.19 6.86 16.81
N VAL A 38 -12.72 6.84 18.05
CA VAL A 38 -11.54 6.09 18.47
C VAL A 38 -11.59 4.74 17.77
N THR A 39 -10.58 4.46 16.94
CA THR A 39 -10.49 3.21 16.19
C THR A 39 -10.59 2.08 17.20
N LYS A 40 -11.68 1.32 17.19
CA LYS A 40 -11.77 0.12 18.02
C LYS A 40 -10.58 -0.77 17.61
N GLN A 41 -9.88 -1.39 18.57
CA GLN A 41 -8.71 -2.23 18.30
C GLN A 41 -8.94 -3.20 17.11
N GLY A 42 -10.16 -3.72 16.96
CA GLY A 42 -10.56 -4.58 15.86
C GLY A 42 -10.56 -3.91 14.47
N GLU A 43 -11.00 -2.65 14.37
CA GLU A 43 -11.00 -1.92 13.08
C GLU A 43 -9.58 -1.66 12.58
N GLN A 44 -8.65 -1.31 13.48
CA GLN A 44 -7.25 -1.10 13.09
C GLN A 44 -6.61 -2.38 12.57
N THR A 45 -6.93 -3.51 13.22
CA THR A 45 -6.46 -4.84 12.81
C THR A 45 -6.97 -5.21 11.41
N GLU A 46 -8.21 -4.86 11.08
CA GLU A 46 -8.77 -5.10 9.74
C GLU A 46 -8.06 -4.30 8.65
N PHE A 47 -7.82 -3.00 8.89
CA PHE A 47 -7.05 -2.16 7.98
C PHE A 47 -5.62 -2.67 7.79
N ASP A 48 -4.95 -3.09 8.86
CA ASP A 48 -3.60 -3.65 8.80
C ASP A 48 -3.54 -4.91 7.92
N VAL A 49 -4.56 -5.78 8.01
CA VAL A 49 -4.66 -6.98 7.16
C VAL A 49 -4.86 -6.60 5.69
N LEU A 50 -5.76 -5.65 5.39
CA LEU A 50 -6.01 -5.20 4.01
C LEU A 50 -4.77 -4.54 3.40
N LEU A 51 -4.11 -3.67 4.16
CA LEU A 51 -2.86 -3.02 3.74
C LEU A 51 -1.77 -4.05 3.47
N THR A 52 -1.60 -5.02 4.37
CA THR A 52 -0.60 -6.09 4.23
C THR A 52 -0.86 -6.94 2.99
N ARG A 53 -2.11 -7.30 2.72
CA ARG A 53 -2.49 -8.04 1.50
C ARG A 53 -2.18 -7.25 0.24
N ALA A 54 -2.52 -5.97 0.20
CA ALA A 54 -2.20 -5.12 -0.94
C ALA A 54 -0.68 -5.07 -1.18
N PHE A 55 0.11 -4.90 -0.12
CA PHE A 55 1.56 -4.85 -0.26
C PHE A 55 2.14 -6.20 -0.70
N ALA A 56 1.69 -7.31 -0.11
CA ALA A 56 2.18 -8.64 -0.43
C ALA A 56 1.82 -9.07 -1.87
N THR A 57 0.59 -8.78 -2.32
CA THR A 57 0.11 -9.14 -3.67
C THR A 57 0.79 -8.33 -4.77
N TRP A 58 1.03 -7.05 -4.53
CA TRP A 58 1.67 -6.14 -5.49
C TRP A 58 3.20 -6.05 -5.33
N ASN A 59 3.79 -6.89 -4.47
CA ASN A 59 5.22 -6.88 -4.16
C ASN A 59 5.75 -5.47 -3.79
N ILE A 60 4.97 -4.73 -3.01
CA ILE A 60 5.33 -3.38 -2.56
C ILE A 60 6.28 -3.50 -1.37
N ALA A 61 7.46 -2.91 -1.51
CA ALA A 61 8.46 -2.91 -0.45
C ALA A 61 7.97 -2.15 0.80
N ALA A 62 8.35 -2.65 1.99
CA ALA A 62 7.93 -2.08 3.27
C ALA A 62 8.39 -0.62 3.48
N ASN A 63 9.43 -0.17 2.77
CA ASN A 63 9.85 1.24 2.76
C ASN A 63 8.75 2.19 2.25
N PHE A 64 7.80 1.69 1.46
CA PHE A 64 6.69 2.49 0.97
C PHE A 64 5.73 2.93 2.08
N LEU A 65 5.70 2.24 3.23
CA LEU A 65 4.95 2.67 4.42
C LEU A 65 5.43 4.03 4.96
N ASP A 66 6.69 4.37 4.71
CA ASP A 66 7.25 5.65 5.14
C ASP A 66 6.97 6.81 4.18
N ASN A 67 6.37 6.53 3.02
CA ASN A 67 6.07 7.52 1.99
C ASN A 67 5.13 8.62 2.54
N PRO A 68 5.51 9.91 2.45
CA PRO A 68 4.71 11.02 2.97
C PRO A 68 3.36 11.15 2.25
N PHE A 69 3.27 10.84 0.96
CA PHE A 69 2.02 10.89 0.20
C PHE A 69 1.06 9.78 0.60
N LEU A 70 1.57 8.59 0.91
CA LEU A 70 0.76 7.51 1.48
C LEU A 70 0.22 7.91 2.86
N LYS A 71 1.07 8.50 3.70
CA LYS A 71 0.68 9.03 5.01
C LYS A 71 -0.41 10.10 4.89
N GLU A 72 -0.24 11.06 3.98
CA GLU A 72 -1.25 12.11 3.75
C GLU A 72 -2.57 11.53 3.22
N LEU A 73 -2.51 10.58 2.29
CA LEU A 73 -3.68 9.90 1.75
C LEU A 73 -4.46 9.16 2.85
N LEU A 74 -3.76 8.33 3.64
CA LEU A 74 -4.38 7.57 4.72
C LEU A 74 -4.91 8.48 5.82
N ASN A 75 -4.21 9.57 6.15
CA ASN A 75 -4.70 10.55 7.12
C ASN A 75 -5.96 11.26 6.61
N LYS A 76 -6.09 11.53 5.31
CA LYS A 76 -7.31 12.12 4.73
C LYS A 76 -8.47 11.13 4.70
N MET A 77 -8.21 9.86 4.40
CA MET A 77 -9.25 8.84 4.33
C MET A 77 -9.72 8.40 5.73
N ARG A 78 -8.79 8.23 6.67
CA ARG A 78 -9.08 7.83 8.05
C ARG A 78 -8.00 8.37 9.01
N PRO A 79 -8.19 9.58 9.58
CA PRO A 79 -7.21 10.22 10.46
C PRO A 79 -6.84 9.41 11.69
N SER A 80 -7.74 8.53 12.16
CA SER A 80 -7.55 7.72 13.36
C SER A 80 -6.75 6.44 13.12
N TYR A 81 -6.46 6.10 11.85
CA TYR A 81 -5.67 4.92 11.50
C TYR A 81 -4.18 5.19 11.71
N LYS A 82 -3.51 4.33 12.50
CA LYS A 82 -2.07 4.39 12.68
C LYS A 82 -1.41 3.35 11.78
N ILE A 83 -0.63 3.83 10.83
CA ILE A 83 0.14 2.98 9.91
C ILE A 83 1.07 2.07 10.72
N PRO A 84 1.13 0.76 10.41
CA PRO A 84 1.97 -0.17 11.12
C PRO A 84 3.45 0.20 10.97
N SER A 85 4.22 -0.03 12.03
CA SER A 85 5.67 0.23 12.01
C SER A 85 6.35 -0.59 10.93
N ARG A 86 7.06 0.09 10.03
CA ARG A 86 7.86 -0.53 8.97
C ARG A 86 8.88 -1.52 9.50
N MET A 87 9.50 -1.24 10.65
CA MET A 87 10.62 -2.03 11.18
C MET A 87 10.18 -3.20 12.05
N TYR A 88 8.97 -3.15 12.58
CA TYR A 88 8.51 -4.11 13.58
C TYR A 88 7.18 -4.75 13.19
N THR A 89 6.08 -4.02 13.35
CA THR A 89 4.72 -4.58 13.21
C THR A 89 4.50 -5.19 11.83
N PHE A 90 4.85 -4.46 10.77
CA PHE A 90 4.65 -4.93 9.40
C PHE A 90 5.46 -6.20 9.08
N PRO A 91 6.81 -6.22 9.19
CA PRO A 91 7.61 -7.38 8.83
C PRO A 91 7.55 -8.53 9.83
N LYS A 92 7.39 -8.27 11.14
CA LYS A 92 7.46 -9.32 12.17
C LYS A 92 6.11 -9.92 12.55
N VAL A 93 5.02 -9.20 12.32
CA VAL A 93 3.67 -9.65 12.73
C VAL A 93 2.78 -9.86 11.51
N LEU A 94 2.59 -8.81 10.71
CA LEU A 94 1.60 -8.84 9.63
C LEU A 94 2.01 -9.72 8.45
N ILE A 95 3.25 -9.59 7.97
CA ILE A 95 3.76 -10.41 6.86
C ILE A 95 3.76 -11.91 7.19
N PRO A 96 4.25 -12.37 8.36
CA PRO A 96 4.17 -13.78 8.73
C PRO A 96 2.73 -14.28 8.84
N ALA A 97 1.81 -13.48 9.38
CA ALA A 97 0.41 -13.86 9.46
C ALA A 97 -0.22 -14.05 8.06
N GLU A 98 0.05 -13.13 7.13
CA GLU A 98 -0.43 -13.25 5.75
C GLU A 98 0.22 -14.43 5.02
N PHE A 99 1.51 -14.71 5.27
CA PHE A 99 2.18 -15.91 4.76
C PHE A 99 1.49 -17.20 5.23
N GLN A 100 1.15 -17.31 6.52
CA GLN A 100 0.47 -18.50 7.04
C GLN A 100 -0.93 -18.67 6.43
N ARG A 101 -1.67 -17.58 6.23
CA ARG A 101 -2.95 -17.60 5.51
C ARG A 101 -2.77 -18.15 4.09
N VAL A 102 -1.86 -17.57 3.31
CA VAL A 102 -1.62 -17.98 1.92
C VAL A 102 -1.14 -19.43 1.86
N LYS A 103 -0.20 -19.83 2.72
CA LYS A 103 0.28 -21.21 2.84
C LYS A 103 -0.86 -22.19 3.13
N SER A 104 -1.79 -21.82 4.00
CA SER A 104 -2.93 -22.69 4.35
C SER A 104 -3.89 -22.85 3.17
N ASN A 105 -4.17 -21.77 2.44
CA ASN A 105 -4.99 -21.81 1.24
C ASN A 105 -4.30 -22.62 0.12
N LEU A 106 -2.99 -22.44 -0.06
CA LEU A 106 -2.21 -23.19 -1.03
C LEU A 106 -2.23 -24.68 -0.71
N LYS A 107 -2.03 -25.09 0.55
CA LYS A 107 -2.13 -26.51 0.94
C LYS A 107 -3.47 -27.13 0.54
N GLN A 108 -4.58 -26.44 0.79
CA GLN A 108 -5.91 -26.93 0.42
C GLN A 108 -6.07 -27.04 -1.11
N THR A 109 -5.54 -26.06 -1.84
CA THR A 109 -5.59 -26.02 -3.30
C THR A 109 -4.73 -27.14 -3.89
N THR A 110 -3.54 -27.38 -3.35
CA THR A 110 -2.62 -28.43 -3.78
C THR A 110 -3.20 -29.83 -3.53
N VAL A 111 -3.84 -30.08 -2.39
CA VAL A 111 -4.47 -31.38 -2.09
C VAL A 111 -5.62 -31.70 -3.06
N LYS A 112 -6.31 -30.68 -3.56
CA LYS A 112 -7.43 -30.82 -4.50
C LYS A 112 -7.02 -30.86 -5.97
N ALA A 113 -5.76 -30.62 -6.30
CA ALA A 113 -5.31 -30.53 -7.68
C ALA A 113 -5.08 -31.94 -8.27
N ASP A 114 -5.66 -32.21 -9.44
CA ASP A 114 -5.47 -33.49 -10.15
C ASP A 114 -4.03 -33.65 -10.67
N PHE A 115 -3.39 -32.52 -11.01
CA PHE A 115 -2.03 -32.47 -11.55
C PHE A 115 -1.25 -31.31 -10.92
N LEU A 116 0.04 -31.53 -10.71
CA LEU A 116 0.97 -30.52 -10.20
C LEU A 116 2.12 -30.36 -11.19
N ALA A 117 2.41 -29.11 -11.56
CA ALA A 117 3.60 -28.77 -12.33
C ALA A 117 4.55 -27.94 -11.45
N LEU A 118 5.84 -28.27 -11.49
CA LEU A 118 6.90 -27.51 -10.84
C LEU A 118 7.81 -26.96 -11.93
N SER A 119 8.07 -25.66 -11.89
CA SER A 119 9.10 -25.02 -12.70
C SER A 119 10.15 -24.44 -11.76
N SER A 120 11.42 -24.61 -12.12
CA SER A 120 12.54 -23.99 -11.41
C SER A 120 13.16 -22.93 -12.30
N ASP A 121 13.22 -21.71 -11.79
CA ASP A 121 14.02 -20.65 -12.39
C ASP A 121 15.40 -20.64 -11.73
N GLY A 122 16.45 -20.83 -12.53
CA GLY A 122 17.82 -20.94 -12.08
C GLY A 122 18.65 -19.82 -12.69
N TRP A 123 19.18 -18.95 -11.85
CA TRP A 123 20.11 -17.90 -12.23
C TRP A 123 21.27 -17.85 -11.23
N SER A 124 22.42 -17.39 -11.70
CA SER A 124 23.61 -17.19 -10.85
C SER A 124 23.97 -15.72 -10.87
N ASP A 125 24.30 -15.17 -9.70
CA ASP A 125 24.80 -13.81 -9.56
C ASP A 125 26.31 -13.82 -9.75
N ILE A 126 26.79 -13.15 -10.79
CA ILE A 126 28.23 -13.06 -11.13
C ILE A 126 29.01 -12.15 -10.18
N ASN A 127 28.33 -11.39 -9.31
CA ASN A 127 28.93 -10.42 -8.40
C ASN A 127 28.85 -10.84 -6.93
N ARG A 128 28.52 -12.10 -6.62
CA ARG A 128 28.36 -12.60 -5.25
C ARG A 128 29.26 -13.78 -4.94
#